data_AF-A0AA43UL26-F1
#
_entry.id   AF-A0AA43UL26-F1
#
_cell.length_a   1.000
_cell.length_b   1.000
_cell.length_c   1.000
_cell.angle_alpha   90.00
_cell.angle_beta   90.00
_cell.angle_gamma   90.00
#
_symmetry.space_group_name_H-M   'P 1'
#
loop_
_entity.id
_entity.type
_entity.pdbx_description
1 polymer ?
#
loop_
_entity_poly.entity_id
_entity_poly.type
_entity_poly.pdbx_seq_one_letter_code
_entity_poly.pdbx_strand_id
1 'polypeptide(L)'
;MAGLLRDSDKLRLQVFAVCALAGIALAIALPLVFDGIGYSESSVMLAAPIVALGVCEMVLGRSWVRLAVSAAVCVVLLVPGWMYGAAAAMLLFGAQGCAVVSDLMQRRWALSVLDSAESQCVRPEPTRTDRVVSFVFDLPRDLDTRNMKIRGSIRRESIPWRQIAESMLPMLVLMLLVWVVIASIMGSRHTLPQVMVPVLVISLYAAAVTMPLGVFASMDARAETAGRTLRLSEGMARTTLRMAVPAAVAVVIVILVAQTGTAEILAIAASAVFCVLLRTGAALLYGTAGEPEFVSDAYAEWSRTHPADLYSGLDGRGSEKGMGDGVPGTPRRPADFCYGFQK
;
A
#
# COMPACT_ATOMS: atom_id res chain seq x y z
N MET A 1 -5.82 7.56 19.55
CA MET A 1 -6.91 6.91 18.80
C MET A 1 -6.75 5.41 18.86
N ALA A 2 -7.80 4.68 19.25
CA ALA A 2 -7.85 3.23 19.14
C ALA A 2 -8.01 2.86 17.65
N GLY A 3 -7.19 1.94 17.13
CA GLY A 3 -7.26 1.55 15.72
C GLY A 3 -8.59 0.89 15.36
N LEU A 4 -8.94 0.85 14.06
CA LEU A 4 -10.14 0.20 13.51
C LEU A 4 -10.06 -1.35 13.55
N LEU A 5 -9.30 -1.89 14.51
CA LEU A 5 -8.97 -3.31 14.59
C LEU A 5 -10.15 -4.09 15.18
N ARG A 6 -10.62 -5.07 14.44
CA ARG A 6 -11.69 -6.00 14.84
C ARG A 6 -11.12 -7.16 15.65
N ASP A 7 -11.97 -7.95 16.30
CA ASP A 7 -11.52 -9.14 17.02
C ASP A 7 -10.91 -10.20 16.09
N SER A 8 -11.40 -10.31 14.85
CA SER A 8 -10.79 -11.12 13.79
C SER A 8 -9.35 -10.68 13.45
N ASP A 9 -9.05 -9.40 13.59
CA ASP A 9 -7.72 -8.85 13.28
C ASP A 9 -6.68 -9.24 14.32
N LYS A 10 -7.11 -9.48 15.57
CA LYS A 10 -6.24 -10.00 16.63
C LYS A 10 -5.76 -11.42 16.31
N LEU A 11 -6.65 -12.28 15.81
CA LEU A 11 -6.30 -13.63 15.37
C LEU A 11 -5.30 -13.59 14.21
N ARG A 12 -5.56 -12.76 13.19
CA ARG A 12 -4.66 -12.58 12.04
C ARG A 12 -3.27 -12.09 12.47
N LEU A 13 -3.22 -11.14 13.40
CA LEU A 13 -1.97 -10.63 13.96
C LEU A 13 -1.20 -11.71 14.73
N GLN A 14 -1.90 -12.54 15.50
CA GLN A 14 -1.30 -13.66 16.23
C GLN A 14 -0.72 -14.70 15.28
N VAL A 15 -1.48 -15.11 14.25
CA VAL A 15 -1.00 -16.04 13.21
C VAL A 15 0.24 -15.47 12.53
N PHE A 16 0.22 -14.20 12.13
CA PHE A 16 1.37 -13.53 11.54
C PHE A 16 2.59 -13.54 12.47
N ALA A 17 2.41 -13.17 13.74
CA ALA A 17 3.50 -13.10 14.71
C ALA A 17 4.12 -14.47 15.01
N VAL A 18 3.28 -15.50 15.21
CA VAL A 18 3.73 -16.88 15.46
C VAL A 18 4.49 -17.41 14.24
N CYS A 19 3.94 -17.24 13.04
CA CYS A 19 4.61 -17.69 11.81
C CYS A 19 5.88 -16.88 11.50
N ALA A 20 5.96 -15.61 11.90
CA ALA A 20 7.17 -14.80 11.74
C ALA A 20 8.28 -15.28 12.67
N LEU A 21 7.96 -15.53 13.95
CA LEU A 21 8.92 -16.09 14.91
C LEU A 21 9.38 -17.48 14.50
N ALA A 22 8.45 -18.35 14.08
CA ALA A 22 8.78 -19.68 13.58
C ALA A 22 9.63 -19.61 12.30
N GLY A 23 9.29 -18.74 11.36
CA GLY A 23 10.02 -18.54 10.11
C GLY A 23 11.45 -18.04 10.34
N ILE A 24 11.66 -17.08 11.26
CA ILE A 24 12.99 -16.60 11.65
C ILE A 24 13.79 -17.71 12.34
N ALA A 25 13.18 -18.42 13.29
CA ALA A 25 13.83 -19.53 13.98
C ALA A 25 14.26 -20.64 13.01
N LEU A 26 13.40 -21.01 12.06
CA LEU A 26 13.70 -22.02 11.04
C LEU A 26 14.76 -21.54 10.04
N ALA A 27 14.72 -20.27 9.62
CA ALA A 27 15.73 -19.70 8.73
C ALA A 27 17.13 -19.74 9.36
N ILE A 28 17.24 -19.61 10.68
CA ILE A 28 18.51 -19.70 11.41
C ILE A 28 18.89 -21.16 11.71
N ALA A 29 17.93 -21.98 12.13
CA ALA A 29 18.19 -23.34 12.59
C ALA A 29 18.51 -24.32 11.44
N LEU A 30 17.81 -24.24 10.31
CA LEU A 30 18.01 -25.16 9.17
C LEU A 30 19.46 -25.23 8.67
N PRO A 31 20.16 -24.10 8.40
CA PRO A 31 21.54 -24.15 7.95
C PRO A 31 22.54 -24.57 9.05
N LEU A 32 22.15 -24.53 10.33
CA LEU A 32 22.98 -24.97 11.46
C LEU A 32 22.85 -26.47 11.75
N VAL A 33 21.72 -27.07 11.38
CA VAL A 33 21.38 -28.48 11.71
C VAL A 33 21.61 -29.42 10.54
N PHE A 34 21.45 -28.94 9.30
CA PHE A 34 21.57 -29.77 8.10
C PHE A 34 22.73 -29.31 7.21
N ASP A 35 23.78 -30.13 7.16
CA ASP A 35 24.89 -30.00 6.22
C ASP A 35 24.37 -30.24 4.79
N GLY A 36 23.97 -29.16 4.11
CA GLY A 36 23.43 -29.21 2.75
C GLY A 36 22.41 -28.12 2.45
N ILE A 37 21.78 -27.53 3.48
CA ILE A 37 20.83 -26.43 3.29
C ILE A 37 21.60 -25.11 3.25
N GLY A 38 21.70 -24.53 2.06
CA GLY A 38 22.32 -23.22 1.87
C GLY A 38 21.49 -22.08 2.44
N TYR A 39 22.12 -20.92 2.66
CA TYR A 39 21.45 -19.70 3.12
C TYR A 39 20.24 -19.31 2.24
N SER A 40 20.34 -19.49 0.93
CA SER A 40 19.26 -19.20 -0.02
C SER A 40 18.01 -20.06 0.20
N GLU A 41 18.16 -21.32 0.55
CA GLU A 41 17.05 -22.25 0.80
C GLU A 41 16.37 -21.94 2.13
N SER A 42 17.16 -21.64 3.16
CA SER A 42 16.65 -21.22 4.46
C SER A 42 15.86 -19.91 4.40
N SER A 43 16.24 -18.99 3.50
CA SER A 43 15.59 -17.68 3.36
C SER A 43 14.12 -17.77 2.93
N VAL A 44 13.70 -18.87 2.27
CA VAL A 44 12.28 -19.13 1.92
C VAL A 44 11.40 -19.12 3.16
N MET A 45 11.91 -19.58 4.30
CA MET A 45 11.14 -19.65 5.55
C MET A 45 10.71 -18.27 6.05
N LEU A 46 11.41 -17.20 5.64
CA LEU A 46 11.03 -15.83 5.94
C LEU A 46 9.76 -15.38 5.19
N ALA A 47 9.33 -16.09 4.13
CA ALA A 47 8.04 -15.84 3.49
C ALA A 47 6.85 -16.52 4.20
N ALA A 48 7.12 -17.46 5.12
CA ALA A 48 6.11 -18.23 5.83
C ALA A 48 4.99 -17.37 6.48
N PRO A 49 5.24 -16.25 7.18
CA PRO A 49 4.16 -15.48 7.82
C PRO A 49 3.13 -14.93 6.84
N ILE A 50 3.57 -14.45 5.67
CA ILE A 50 2.65 -13.91 4.66
C ILE A 50 1.93 -15.05 3.94
N VAL A 51 2.65 -16.11 3.56
CA VAL A 51 2.08 -17.28 2.88
C VAL A 51 1.06 -17.99 3.76
N ALA A 52 1.40 -18.27 5.03
CA ALA A 52 0.51 -18.93 5.98
C ALA A 52 -0.75 -18.13 6.24
N LEU A 53 -0.64 -16.80 6.31
CA LEU A 53 -1.78 -15.92 6.48
C LEU A 53 -2.68 -15.91 5.24
N GLY A 54 -2.11 -15.96 4.04
CA GLY A 54 -2.87 -16.15 2.80
C GLY A 54 -3.61 -17.49 2.74
N VAL A 55 -2.97 -18.59 3.15
CA VAL A 55 -3.61 -19.92 3.24
C VAL A 55 -4.74 -19.91 4.28
N CYS A 56 -4.48 -19.35 5.46
CA CYS A 56 -5.47 -19.25 6.54
C CYS A 56 -6.73 -18.52 6.07
N GLU A 57 -6.57 -17.39 5.37
CA GLU A 57 -7.69 -16.63 4.82
C GLU A 57 -8.45 -17.38 3.72
N MET A 58 -7.74 -18.14 2.88
CA MET A 58 -8.41 -18.98 1.88
C MET A 58 -9.27 -20.08 2.52
N VAL A 59 -8.80 -20.65 3.64
CA VAL A 59 -9.52 -21.67 4.42
C VAL A 59 -10.72 -21.06 5.15
N LEU A 60 -10.51 -19.95 5.87
CA LEU A 60 -11.57 -19.25 6.61
C LEU A 60 -12.66 -18.72 5.68
N GLY A 61 -12.28 -18.19 4.51
CA GLY A 61 -13.19 -17.75 3.46
C GLY A 61 -13.86 -18.89 2.68
N ARG A 62 -13.66 -20.16 3.07
CA ARG A 62 -14.21 -21.38 2.43
C ARG A 62 -13.95 -21.45 0.92
N SER A 63 -12.83 -20.87 0.48
CA SER A 63 -12.50 -20.76 -0.94
C SER A 63 -11.67 -21.96 -1.43
N TRP A 64 -12.21 -23.16 -1.16
CA TRP A 64 -11.55 -24.45 -1.39
C TRP A 64 -11.08 -24.64 -2.83
N VAL A 65 -11.85 -24.15 -3.80
CA VAL A 65 -11.47 -24.22 -5.23
C VAL A 65 -10.20 -23.42 -5.50
N ARG A 66 -10.11 -22.18 -5.00
CA ARG A 66 -8.91 -21.35 -5.19
C ARG A 66 -7.70 -21.98 -4.50
N LEU A 67 -7.87 -22.53 -3.31
CA LEU A 67 -6.83 -23.22 -2.55
C LEU A 67 -6.35 -24.49 -3.28
N ALA A 68 -7.28 -25.30 -3.81
CA ALA A 68 -6.94 -26.53 -4.53
C ALA A 68 -6.20 -26.22 -5.84
N VAL A 69 -6.67 -25.22 -6.59
CA VAL A 69 -6.01 -24.80 -7.84
C VAL A 69 -4.62 -24.23 -7.56
N SER A 70 -4.46 -23.36 -6.56
CA SER A 70 -3.14 -22.81 -6.24
C SER A 70 -2.17 -23.88 -5.74
N ALA A 71 -2.64 -24.82 -4.90
CA ALA A 71 -1.84 -25.95 -4.47
C ALA A 71 -1.42 -26.84 -5.64
N ALA A 72 -2.33 -27.16 -6.56
CA ALA A 72 -2.03 -27.94 -7.75
C ALA A 72 -0.97 -27.26 -8.64
N VAL A 73 -1.08 -25.95 -8.88
CA VAL A 73 -0.09 -25.18 -9.64
C VAL A 73 1.28 -25.22 -8.96
N CYS A 74 1.34 -25.07 -7.63
CA CYS A 74 2.60 -25.15 -6.89
C CYS A 74 3.25 -26.54 -7.00
N VAL A 75 2.46 -27.62 -6.93
CA VAL A 75 2.97 -29.00 -7.06
C VAL A 75 3.47 -29.28 -8.47
N VAL A 76 2.74 -28.86 -9.50
CA VAL A 76 3.17 -29.01 -10.91
C VAL A 76 4.47 -28.27 -11.17
N LEU A 77 4.61 -27.05 -10.64
CA LEU A 77 5.82 -26.25 -10.78
C LEU A 77 6.97 -26.72 -9.88
N LEU A 78 6.74 -27.62 -8.93
CA LEU A 78 7.80 -28.25 -8.15
C LEU A 78 8.59 -29.29 -8.97
N VAL A 79 7.96 -29.91 -9.98
CA VAL A 79 8.56 -30.91 -10.87
C VAL A 79 9.79 -30.39 -11.63
N PRO A 80 9.76 -29.21 -12.31
CA PRO A 80 10.93 -28.66 -13.00
C PRO A 80 11.99 -28.10 -12.03
N GLY A 81 11.63 -27.82 -10.77
CA GLY A 81 12.57 -27.34 -9.76
C GLY A 81 11.86 -26.69 -8.57
N TRP A 82 12.39 -26.91 -7.37
CA TRP A 82 11.80 -26.42 -6.12
C TRP A 82 11.59 -24.89 -6.09
N MET A 83 12.47 -24.13 -6.76
CA MET A 83 12.41 -22.66 -6.81
C MET A 83 11.13 -22.17 -7.52
N TYR A 84 10.71 -22.84 -8.60
CA TYR A 84 9.51 -22.47 -9.34
C TYR A 84 8.24 -22.74 -8.51
N GLY A 85 8.19 -23.88 -7.81
CA GLY A 85 7.13 -24.19 -6.85
C GLY A 85 7.09 -23.17 -5.71
N ALA A 86 8.24 -22.79 -5.14
CA ALA A 86 8.33 -21.80 -4.07
C ALA A 86 7.88 -20.40 -4.54
N ALA A 87 8.34 -19.95 -5.72
CA ALA A 87 7.91 -18.69 -6.31
C ALA A 87 6.40 -18.67 -6.59
N ALA A 88 5.84 -19.77 -7.12
CA ALA A 88 4.40 -19.89 -7.33
C ALA A 88 3.61 -19.82 -6.02
N ALA A 89 4.09 -20.48 -4.95
CA ALA A 89 3.46 -20.40 -3.63
C ALA A 89 3.49 -18.97 -3.08
N MET A 90 4.63 -18.29 -3.18
CA MET A 90 4.76 -16.88 -2.81
C MET A 90 3.86 -15.96 -3.63
N LEU A 91 3.67 -16.24 -4.92
CA LEU A 91 2.82 -15.41 -5.78
C LEU A 91 1.33 -15.63 -5.49
N LEU A 92 0.89 -16.88 -5.38
CA LEU A 92 -0.53 -17.22 -5.25
C LEU A 92 -1.04 -17.04 -3.81
N PHE A 93 -0.35 -17.64 -2.84
CA PHE A 93 -0.73 -17.51 -1.43
C PHE A 93 -0.22 -16.19 -0.85
N GLY A 94 0.99 -15.77 -1.23
CA GLY A 94 1.54 -14.51 -0.74
C GLY A 94 0.77 -13.29 -1.24
N ALA A 95 0.19 -13.28 -2.45
CA ALA A 95 -0.69 -12.18 -2.87
C ALA A 95 -1.90 -12.01 -1.94
N GLN A 96 -2.54 -13.11 -1.54
CA GLN A 96 -3.65 -13.10 -0.58
C GLN A 96 -3.15 -12.63 0.81
N GLY A 97 -1.99 -13.11 1.25
CA GLY A 97 -1.37 -12.69 2.50
C GLY A 97 -1.04 -11.20 2.52
N CYS A 98 -0.44 -10.67 1.44
CA CYS A 98 -0.13 -9.26 1.27
C CYS A 98 -1.39 -8.40 1.34
N ALA A 99 -2.50 -8.82 0.71
CA ALA A 99 -3.77 -8.11 0.77
C ALA A 99 -4.28 -7.98 2.22
N VAL A 100 -4.22 -9.06 3.00
CA VAL A 100 -4.72 -9.06 4.38
C VAL A 100 -3.79 -8.31 5.32
N VAL A 101 -2.46 -8.46 5.17
CA VAL A 101 -1.50 -7.65 5.92
C VAL A 101 -1.70 -6.17 5.62
N SER A 102 -1.98 -5.83 4.36
CA SER A 102 -2.23 -4.43 3.99
C SER A 102 -3.49 -3.86 4.63
N ASP A 103 -4.59 -4.63 4.69
CA ASP A 103 -5.82 -4.25 5.38
C ASP A 103 -5.56 -3.98 6.87
N LEU A 104 -4.82 -4.87 7.55
CA LEU A 104 -4.44 -4.69 8.96
C LEU A 104 -3.60 -3.43 9.16
N MET A 105 -2.64 -3.16 8.28
CA MET A 105 -1.80 -1.96 8.34
C MET A 105 -2.62 -0.69 8.10
N GLN A 106 -3.55 -0.70 7.14
CA GLN A 106 -4.44 0.43 6.87
C GLN A 106 -5.36 0.72 8.05
N ARG A 107 -6.02 -0.30 8.62
CA ARG A 107 -6.86 -0.16 9.83
C ARG A 107 -6.11 0.42 11.02
N ARG A 108 -4.82 0.15 11.11
CA ARG A 108 -3.96 0.67 12.20
C ARG A 108 -3.47 2.09 11.97
N TRP A 109 -3.13 2.47 10.73
CA TRP A 109 -2.38 3.71 10.48
C TRP A 109 -3.12 4.75 9.65
N ALA A 110 -4.12 4.40 8.85
CA ALA A 110 -4.72 5.32 7.89
C ALA A 110 -5.30 6.58 8.54
N LEU A 111 -6.07 6.44 9.63
CA LEU A 111 -6.62 7.59 10.36
C LEU A 111 -5.51 8.45 10.98
N SER A 112 -4.48 7.82 11.56
CA SER A 112 -3.35 8.57 12.12
C SER A 112 -2.57 9.35 11.05
N VAL A 113 -2.48 8.81 9.83
CA VAL A 113 -1.84 9.51 8.69
C VAL A 113 -2.69 10.70 8.25
N LEU A 114 -4.01 10.54 8.24
CA LEU A 114 -4.95 11.61 7.92
C LEU A 114 -4.87 12.73 8.97
N ASP A 115 -4.92 12.39 10.26
CA ASP A 115 -4.74 13.37 11.35
C ASP A 115 -3.40 14.11 11.25
N SER A 116 -2.31 13.40 10.94
CA SER A 116 -1.00 14.00 10.74
C SER A 116 -0.95 14.92 9.52
N ALA A 117 -1.63 14.57 8.43
CA ALA A 117 -1.72 15.40 7.22
C ALA A 117 -2.53 16.69 7.47
N GLU A 118 -3.62 16.60 8.22
CA GLU A 118 -4.45 17.75 8.60
C GLU A 118 -3.72 18.68 9.57
N SER A 119 -3.04 18.12 10.57
CA SER A 119 -2.40 18.89 11.64
C SER A 119 -1.04 19.48 11.27
N GLN A 120 -0.50 19.16 10.09
CA GLN A 120 0.85 19.56 9.67
C GLN A 120 1.08 21.08 9.70
N CYS A 121 0.09 21.87 9.27
CA CYS A 121 0.20 23.34 9.20
C CYS A 121 -0.33 24.05 10.45
N VAL A 122 -0.92 23.31 11.39
CA VAL A 122 -1.53 23.86 12.62
C VAL A 122 -0.57 23.75 13.81
N ARG A 123 0.26 22.71 13.85
CA ARG A 123 1.18 22.48 14.97
C ARG A 123 2.42 23.37 14.86
N PRO A 124 2.77 24.12 15.92
CA PRO A 124 3.97 24.97 15.93
C PRO A 124 5.26 24.14 15.84
N GLU A 125 5.27 22.92 16.38
CA GLU A 125 6.37 21.95 16.25
C GLU A 125 5.85 20.65 15.62
N PRO A 126 6.20 20.35 14.36
CA PRO A 126 5.76 19.12 13.70
C PRO A 126 6.46 17.91 14.30
N THR A 127 5.68 16.91 14.68
CA THR A 127 6.18 15.64 15.20
C THR A 127 6.95 14.87 14.12
N ARG A 128 7.72 13.85 14.52
CA ARG A 128 8.46 13.02 13.54
C ARG A 128 7.52 12.34 12.53
N THR A 129 6.33 11.92 12.98
CA THR A 129 5.31 11.34 12.10
C THR A 129 4.78 12.36 11.11
N ASP A 130 4.50 13.60 11.55
CA ASP A 130 4.04 14.67 10.67
C ASP A 130 5.07 14.99 9.58
N ARG A 131 6.37 14.97 9.92
CA ARG A 131 7.46 15.14 8.95
C ARG A 131 7.52 14.01 7.93
N VAL A 132 7.38 12.75 8.36
CA VAL A 132 7.36 11.60 7.44
C VAL A 132 6.16 11.68 6.51
N VAL A 133 4.96 11.96 7.04
CA VAL A 133 3.74 12.14 6.25
C VAL A 133 3.91 13.29 5.25
N SER A 134 4.46 14.43 5.68
CA SER A 134 4.72 15.57 4.79
C SER A 134 5.64 15.24 3.63
N PHE A 135 6.67 14.43 3.88
CA PHE A 135 7.63 14.01 2.86
C PHE A 135 7.00 12.99 1.90
N VAL A 136 6.35 11.96 2.45
CA VAL A 136 5.73 10.88 1.65
C VAL A 136 4.65 11.43 0.74
N PHE A 137 3.82 12.38 1.22
CA PHE A 137 2.70 12.94 0.46
C PHE A 137 3.00 14.30 -0.20
N ASP A 138 4.26 14.76 -0.23
CA ASP A 138 4.68 16.06 -0.83
C ASP A 138 3.77 17.24 -0.41
N LEU A 139 3.41 17.31 0.88
CA LEU A 139 2.46 18.30 1.39
C LEU A 139 3.14 19.69 1.46
N PRO A 140 2.69 20.69 0.66
CA PRO A 140 3.25 22.04 0.69
C PRO A 140 2.99 22.69 2.05
N ARG A 141 4.00 23.37 2.61
CA ARG A 141 3.87 24.08 3.90
C ARG A 141 2.89 25.26 3.85
N ASP A 142 2.63 25.77 2.64
CA ASP A 142 1.79 26.95 2.43
C ASP A 142 0.32 26.60 2.18
N LEU A 143 -0.03 25.31 2.15
CA LEU A 143 -1.40 24.85 1.94
C LEU A 143 -2.10 24.62 3.28
N ASP A 144 -3.30 25.17 3.44
CA ASP A 144 -4.14 24.90 4.61
C ASP A 144 -4.81 23.52 4.47
N THR A 145 -4.27 22.52 5.16
CA THR A 145 -4.74 21.13 5.10
C THR A 145 -5.89 20.84 6.06
N ARG A 146 -6.38 21.83 6.82
CA ARG A 146 -7.50 21.67 7.79
C ARG A 146 -8.80 21.21 7.13
N ASN A 147 -9.05 21.64 5.90
CA ASN A 147 -10.26 21.25 5.16
C ASN A 147 -10.03 19.96 4.37
N MET A 148 -9.60 18.90 5.06
CA MET A 148 -9.38 17.61 4.42
C MET A 148 -10.70 16.84 4.28
N LYS A 149 -10.97 16.38 3.06
CA LYS A 149 -12.19 15.65 2.70
C LYS A 149 -11.85 14.23 2.29
N ILE A 150 -12.72 13.31 2.67
CA ILE A 150 -12.65 11.89 2.34
C ILE A 150 -14.00 11.45 1.76
N ARG A 151 -13.97 10.60 0.74
CA ARG A 151 -15.17 9.95 0.20
C ARG A 151 -15.41 8.63 0.91
N GLY A 152 -16.62 8.48 1.47
CA GLY A 152 -17.03 7.28 2.20
C GLY A 152 -17.64 6.16 1.37
N SER A 153 -17.85 6.38 0.07
CA SER A 153 -18.42 5.36 -0.82
C SER A 153 -17.56 5.18 -2.07
N ILE A 154 -17.11 3.95 -2.30
CA ILE A 154 -16.51 3.54 -3.55
C ILE A 154 -17.62 3.00 -4.45
N ARG A 155 -18.04 3.76 -5.47
CA ARG A 155 -18.83 3.23 -6.60
C ARG A 155 -17.88 2.98 -7.76
N ARG A 156 -17.61 1.71 -8.07
CA ARG A 156 -16.81 1.32 -9.23
C ARG A 156 -17.59 0.33 -10.08
N GLU A 157 -17.75 0.65 -11.35
CA GLU A 157 -18.33 -0.26 -12.37
C GLU A 157 -17.26 -1.14 -13.02
N SER A 158 -15.97 -0.82 -12.85
CA SER A 158 -14.85 -1.50 -13.48
C SER A 158 -13.60 -1.56 -12.59
N ILE A 159 -12.67 -2.46 -12.95
CA ILE A 159 -11.39 -2.62 -12.26
C ILE A 159 -10.55 -1.34 -12.45
N PRO A 160 -10.03 -0.73 -11.37
CA PRO A 160 -9.32 0.54 -11.43
C PRO A 160 -7.85 0.37 -11.85
N TRP A 161 -7.61 -0.11 -13.08
CA TRP A 161 -6.26 -0.39 -13.60
C TRP A 161 -5.29 0.79 -13.44
N ARG A 162 -5.78 2.02 -13.62
CA ARG A 162 -4.97 3.22 -13.43
C ARG A 162 -4.49 3.36 -11.98
N GLN A 163 -5.36 3.15 -10.99
CA GLN A 163 -4.99 3.25 -9.58
C GLN A 163 -4.03 2.12 -9.19
N ILE A 164 -4.25 0.91 -9.73
CA ILE A 164 -3.33 -0.21 -9.54
C ILE A 164 -1.95 0.17 -10.08
N ALA A 165 -1.86 0.69 -11.31
CA ALA A 165 -0.61 1.13 -11.92
C ALA A 165 0.09 2.26 -11.15
N GLU A 166 -0.65 3.30 -10.72
CA GLU A 166 -0.09 4.39 -9.90
C GLU A 166 0.44 3.87 -8.55
N SER A 167 -0.22 2.87 -7.96
CA SER A 167 0.23 2.21 -6.72
C SER A 167 1.42 1.25 -6.88
N MET A 168 1.83 0.93 -8.12
CA MET A 168 3.01 0.09 -8.39
C MET A 168 4.31 0.86 -8.18
N LEU A 169 4.31 2.15 -8.50
CA LEU A 169 5.49 3.01 -8.45
C LEU A 169 6.27 2.89 -7.13
N PRO A 170 5.67 3.03 -5.93
CA PRO A 170 6.42 2.97 -4.69
C PRO A 170 7.07 1.60 -4.45
N MET A 171 6.41 0.52 -4.91
CA MET A 171 6.97 -0.83 -4.82
C MET A 171 8.17 -1.00 -5.76
N LEU A 172 8.07 -0.53 -7.00
CA LEU A 172 9.16 -0.63 -7.96
C LEU A 172 10.38 0.20 -7.52
N VAL A 173 10.17 1.40 -6.97
CA VAL A 173 11.27 2.21 -6.42
C VAL A 173 11.93 1.51 -5.24
N LEU A 174 11.15 0.92 -4.33
CA LEU A 174 11.69 0.15 -3.22
C LEU A 174 12.50 -1.06 -3.70
N MET A 175 12.05 -1.75 -4.74
CA MET A 175 12.80 -2.84 -5.37
C MET A 175 14.09 -2.37 -6.03
N LEU A 176 14.09 -1.22 -6.70
CA LEU A 176 15.33 -0.65 -7.24
C LEU A 176 16.34 -0.38 -6.12
N LEU A 177 15.90 0.19 -4.99
CA LEU A 177 16.77 0.41 -3.82
C LEU A 177 17.32 -0.91 -3.24
N VAL A 178 16.48 -1.95 -3.15
CA VAL A 178 16.93 -3.29 -2.73
C VAL A 178 17.99 -3.82 -3.69
N TRP A 179 17.81 -3.66 -4.99
CA TRP A 179 18.79 -4.06 -5.99
C TRP A 179 20.09 -3.25 -5.92
N VAL A 180 20.04 -1.95 -5.63
CA VAL A 180 21.27 -1.15 -5.37
C VAL A 180 22.07 -1.79 -4.23
N VAL A 181 21.40 -2.13 -3.12
CA VAL A 181 22.06 -2.72 -1.95
C VAL A 181 22.62 -4.11 -2.28
N ILE A 182 21.82 -4.97 -2.90
CA ILE A 182 22.23 -6.33 -3.27
C ILE A 182 23.39 -6.31 -4.25
N ALA A 183 23.33 -5.51 -5.30
CA ALA A 183 24.40 -5.41 -6.28
C ALA A 183 25.68 -4.81 -5.68
N SER A 184 25.55 -3.89 -4.71
CA SER A 184 26.70 -3.34 -3.97
C SER A 184 27.38 -4.35 -3.04
N ILE A 185 26.60 -5.24 -2.41
CA ILE A 185 27.11 -6.23 -1.44
C ILE A 185 27.58 -7.52 -2.13
N MET A 186 26.85 -7.97 -3.16
CA MET A 186 27.01 -9.30 -3.74
C MET A 186 27.85 -9.34 -5.02
N GLY A 187 28.32 -8.18 -5.51
CA GLY A 187 29.13 -8.04 -6.72
C GLY A 187 30.19 -9.14 -6.83
N SER A 188 29.95 -10.09 -7.74
CA SER A 188 30.76 -11.25 -8.16
C SER A 188 30.78 -12.55 -7.33
N ARG A 189 30.21 -12.62 -6.12
CA ARG A 189 30.47 -13.79 -5.23
C ARG A 189 29.40 -14.89 -5.20
N HIS A 190 28.20 -14.61 -5.69
CA HIS A 190 27.05 -15.50 -5.52
C HIS A 190 26.40 -15.87 -6.85
N THR A 191 25.96 -17.12 -6.96
CA THR A 191 25.24 -17.59 -8.14
C THR A 191 23.81 -17.05 -8.15
N LEU A 192 23.24 -16.88 -9.35
CA LEU A 192 21.89 -16.34 -9.55
C LEU A 192 20.80 -16.95 -8.66
N PRO A 193 20.76 -18.27 -8.41
CA PRO A 193 19.77 -18.87 -7.51
C PRO A 193 19.88 -18.40 -6.06
N GLN A 194 21.10 -18.09 -5.61
CA GLN A 194 21.36 -17.68 -4.22
C GLN A 194 20.81 -16.28 -3.92
N VAL A 195 20.72 -15.43 -4.94
CA VAL A 195 20.22 -14.04 -4.82
C VAL A 195 18.71 -13.97 -5.07
N MET A 196 18.19 -14.79 -5.99
CA MET A 196 16.79 -14.71 -6.41
C MET A 196 15.80 -14.97 -5.28
N VAL A 197 15.99 -16.02 -4.49
CA VAL A 197 15.01 -16.39 -3.46
C VAL A 197 14.87 -15.30 -2.37
N PRO A 198 15.96 -14.77 -1.77
CA PRO A 198 15.86 -13.63 -0.86
C PRO A 198 15.17 -12.41 -1.49
N VAL A 199 15.45 -12.10 -2.76
CA VAL A 199 14.81 -10.98 -3.47
C VAL A 199 13.30 -11.19 -3.58
N LEU A 200 12.85 -12.40 -3.93
CA LEU A 200 11.43 -12.73 -3.99
C LEU A 200 10.76 -12.58 -2.62
N VAL A 201 11.43 -13.01 -1.54
CA VAL A 201 10.91 -12.82 -0.18
C VAL A 201 10.82 -11.34 0.18
N ILE A 202 11.86 -10.55 -0.09
CA ILE A 202 11.86 -9.10 0.17
C ILE A 202 10.75 -8.41 -0.64
N SER A 203 10.48 -8.86 -1.87
CA SER A 203 9.41 -8.32 -2.70
C SER A 203 8.01 -8.56 -2.10
N LEU A 204 7.80 -9.66 -1.36
CA LEU A 204 6.57 -9.90 -0.61
C LEU A 204 6.32 -8.84 0.46
N TYR A 205 7.35 -8.55 1.25
CA TYR A 205 7.26 -7.52 2.29
C TYR A 205 7.13 -6.12 1.71
N ALA A 206 7.86 -5.82 0.63
CA ALA A 206 7.73 -4.56 -0.09
C ALA A 206 6.32 -4.37 -0.65
N ALA A 207 5.72 -5.41 -1.22
CA ALA A 207 4.32 -5.38 -1.65
C ALA A 207 3.40 -5.07 -0.47
N ALA A 208 3.52 -5.81 0.64
CA ALA A 208 2.69 -5.62 1.82
C ALA A 208 2.78 -4.21 2.42
N VAL A 209 3.98 -3.63 2.50
CA VAL A 209 4.22 -2.30 3.11
C VAL A 209 3.75 -1.14 2.21
N THR A 210 3.89 -1.28 0.89
CA THR A 210 3.54 -0.21 -0.06
C THR A 210 2.06 -0.22 -0.45
N MET A 211 1.33 -1.28 -0.12
CA MET A 211 -0.08 -1.43 -0.46
C MET A 211 -1.03 -0.53 0.33
N PRO A 212 -0.81 -0.33 1.64
CA PRO A 212 -1.53 0.64 2.44
C PRO A 212 -1.66 2.02 1.80
N LEU A 213 -0.64 2.44 1.07
CA LEU A 213 -0.60 3.77 0.47
C LEU A 213 -1.61 3.95 -0.68
N GLY A 214 -2.00 2.87 -1.37
CA GLY A 214 -2.97 2.93 -2.47
C GLY A 214 -4.38 3.33 -2.04
N VAL A 215 -4.72 3.15 -0.76
CA VAL A 215 -6.06 3.43 -0.24
C VAL A 215 -6.37 4.91 -0.12
N PHE A 216 -5.36 5.78 -0.03
CA PHE A 216 -5.61 7.23 -0.09
C PHE A 216 -6.13 7.68 -1.46
N ALA A 217 -5.81 6.93 -2.54
CA ALA A 217 -6.36 7.17 -3.86
C ALA A 217 -7.81 6.70 -3.98
N SER A 218 -8.20 5.65 -3.25
CA SER A 218 -9.57 5.14 -3.27
C SER A 218 -10.54 5.94 -2.41
N MET A 219 -10.05 6.42 -1.26
CA MET A 219 -10.74 7.37 -0.39
C MET A 219 -10.85 8.78 -0.98
N ASP A 220 -10.15 9.08 -2.09
CA ASP A 220 -10.02 10.42 -2.67
C ASP A 220 -9.69 11.47 -1.60
N ALA A 221 -8.74 11.12 -0.71
CA ALA A 221 -8.35 11.97 0.40
C ALA A 221 -7.68 13.24 -0.14
N ARG A 222 -8.34 14.38 0.06
CA ARG A 222 -7.96 15.65 -0.58
C ARG A 222 -8.11 16.85 0.35
N ALA A 223 -7.15 17.76 0.29
CA ALA A 223 -7.23 19.08 0.92
C ALA A 223 -7.71 20.10 -0.13
N GLU A 224 -8.72 20.89 0.22
CA GLU A 224 -9.27 21.96 -0.62
C GLU A 224 -9.01 23.33 0.01
N THR A 225 -8.23 24.19 -0.66
CA THR A 225 -7.94 25.54 -0.18
C THR A 225 -7.98 26.54 -1.33
N ALA A 226 -8.82 27.58 -1.25
CA ALA A 226 -8.81 28.75 -2.15
C ALA A 226 -8.68 28.41 -3.66
N GLY A 227 -9.41 27.40 -4.14
CA GLY A 227 -9.42 26.98 -5.55
C GLY A 227 -8.30 26.01 -5.97
N ARG A 228 -7.39 25.62 -5.07
CA ARG A 228 -6.44 24.52 -5.29
C ARG A 228 -6.93 23.26 -4.57
N THR A 229 -6.90 22.13 -5.28
CA THR A 229 -7.18 20.81 -4.73
C THR A 229 -5.88 20.02 -4.72
N LEU A 230 -5.51 19.47 -3.55
CA LEU A 230 -4.37 18.59 -3.42
C LEU A 230 -4.88 17.21 -2.98
N ARG A 231 -4.72 16.22 -3.84
CA ARG A 231 -4.99 14.82 -3.49
C ARG A 231 -3.74 14.20 -2.89
N LEU A 232 -3.87 13.53 -1.74
CA LEU A 232 -2.73 12.87 -1.10
C LEU A 232 -2.07 11.84 -2.05
N SER A 233 -2.87 11.10 -2.82
CA SER A 233 -2.34 10.13 -3.79
C SER A 233 -1.45 10.75 -4.86
N GLU A 234 -1.74 11.98 -5.31
CA GLU A 234 -0.92 12.69 -6.29
C GLU A 234 0.40 13.15 -5.71
N GLY A 235 0.38 13.66 -4.47
CA GLY A 235 1.58 14.04 -3.76
C GLY A 235 2.53 12.86 -3.55
N MET A 236 1.97 11.70 -3.16
CA MET A 236 2.72 10.45 -3.07
C MET A 236 3.34 10.03 -4.40
N ALA A 237 2.58 10.09 -5.50
CA ALA A 237 3.10 9.76 -6.82
C ALA A 237 4.27 10.68 -7.21
N ARG A 238 4.19 11.98 -6.89
CA ARG A 238 5.28 12.94 -7.13
C ARG A 238 6.53 12.64 -6.31
N THR A 239 6.40 12.39 -5.01
CA THR A 239 7.56 12.01 -4.16
C THR A 239 8.21 10.75 -4.70
N THR A 240 7.40 9.75 -5.04
CA THR A 240 7.89 8.48 -5.57
C THR A 240 8.63 8.67 -6.90
N LEU A 241 8.09 9.49 -7.82
CA LEU A 241 8.72 9.78 -9.10
C LEU A 241 10.06 10.53 -8.92
N ARG A 242 10.13 11.47 -7.97
CA ARG A 242 11.38 12.19 -7.62
C ARG A 242 12.45 11.23 -7.08
N MET A 243 12.07 10.16 -6.39
CA MET A 243 13.00 9.12 -5.92
C MET A 243 13.32 8.06 -6.98
N ALA A 244 12.42 7.83 -7.94
CA ALA A 244 12.59 6.81 -8.98
C ALA A 244 13.78 7.10 -9.89
N VAL A 245 13.95 8.35 -10.33
CA VAL A 245 15.05 8.75 -11.22
C VAL A 245 16.43 8.50 -10.58
N PRO A 246 16.74 9.03 -9.38
CA PRO A 246 18.04 8.76 -8.76
C PRO A 246 18.22 7.28 -8.42
N ALA A 247 17.17 6.56 -8.02
CA ALA A 247 17.27 5.12 -7.75
C ALA A 247 17.60 4.33 -9.03
N ALA A 248 16.95 4.63 -10.15
CA ALA A 248 17.23 3.98 -11.43
C ALA A 248 18.65 4.27 -11.92
N VAL A 249 19.10 5.53 -11.82
CA VAL A 249 20.47 5.92 -12.17
C VAL A 249 21.49 5.19 -11.28
N ALA A 250 21.23 5.10 -9.97
CA ALA A 250 22.09 4.37 -9.04
C ALA A 250 22.20 2.88 -9.41
N VAL A 251 21.07 2.23 -9.74
CA VAL A 251 21.08 0.84 -10.20
C VAL A 251 21.93 0.67 -11.45
N VAL A 252 21.74 1.54 -12.46
CA VAL A 252 22.53 1.47 -13.71
C VAL A 252 24.02 1.64 -13.43
N ILE A 253 24.41 2.60 -12.58
CA ILE A 253 25.82 2.80 -12.21
C ILE A 253 26.36 1.56 -11.51
N VAL A 254 25.64 1.00 -10.53
CA VAL A 254 26.11 -0.18 -9.79
C VAL A 254 26.23 -1.40 -10.71
N ILE A 255 25.28 -1.61 -11.64
CA ILE A 255 25.33 -2.68 -12.64
C ILE A 255 26.57 -2.52 -13.55
N LEU A 256 26.83 -1.30 -14.04
CA LEU A 256 27.99 -1.01 -14.89
C LEU A 256 29.31 -1.24 -14.15
N VAL A 257 29.38 -0.84 -12.88
CA VAL A 257 30.57 -1.02 -12.03
C VAL A 257 30.80 -2.48 -11.68
N ALA A 258 29.72 -3.23 -11.40
CA ALA A 258 29.78 -4.64 -11.01
C ALA A 258 30.09 -5.60 -12.16
N GLN A 259 30.20 -5.11 -13.41
CA GLN A 259 30.42 -5.93 -14.62
C GLN A 259 29.44 -7.11 -14.71
N THR A 260 28.18 -6.84 -14.43
CA THR A 260 27.15 -7.87 -14.30
C THR A 260 26.98 -8.67 -15.59
N GLY A 261 26.97 -10.01 -15.48
CA GLY A 261 26.70 -10.89 -16.61
C GLY A 261 25.23 -10.83 -17.08
N THR A 262 24.95 -11.38 -18.26
CA THR A 262 23.58 -11.45 -18.84
C THR A 262 22.58 -12.15 -17.91
N ALA A 263 23.05 -13.11 -17.12
CA ALA A 263 22.24 -13.83 -16.13
C ALA A 263 21.68 -12.88 -15.05
N GLU A 264 22.49 -11.98 -14.50
CA GLU A 264 22.08 -11.08 -13.41
C GLU A 264 21.03 -10.07 -13.89
N ILE A 265 21.16 -9.59 -15.13
CA ILE A 265 20.16 -8.72 -15.78
C ILE A 265 18.82 -9.45 -15.91
N LEU A 266 18.83 -10.72 -16.34
CA LEU A 266 17.62 -11.55 -16.40
C LEU A 266 17.01 -11.76 -15.01
N ALA A 267 17.83 -11.87 -13.97
CA ALA A 267 17.39 -12.01 -12.58
C ALA A 267 16.66 -10.74 -12.10
N ILE A 268 17.22 -9.56 -12.39
CA ILE A 268 16.57 -8.26 -12.11
C ILE A 268 15.22 -8.19 -12.83
N ALA A 269 15.19 -8.51 -14.12
CA ALA A 269 13.97 -8.52 -14.92
C ALA A 269 12.92 -9.51 -14.37
N ALA A 270 13.33 -10.74 -14.02
CA ALA A 270 12.44 -11.74 -13.43
C ALA A 270 11.85 -11.28 -12.10
N SER A 271 12.65 -10.65 -11.24
CA SER A 271 12.16 -10.08 -9.98
C SER A 271 11.17 -8.94 -10.20
N ALA A 272 11.38 -8.10 -11.21
CA ALA A 272 10.45 -7.02 -11.55
C ALA A 272 9.12 -7.58 -12.06
N VAL A 273 9.14 -8.60 -12.92
CA VAL A 273 7.93 -9.30 -13.37
C VAL A 273 7.20 -9.93 -12.19
N PHE A 274 7.92 -10.60 -11.30
CA PHE A 274 7.34 -11.17 -10.09
C PHE A 274 6.66 -10.11 -9.22
N CYS A 275 7.31 -8.97 -9.01
CA CYS A 275 6.75 -7.84 -8.26
C CYS A 275 5.44 -7.34 -8.86
N VAL A 276 5.42 -7.14 -10.18
CA VAL A 276 4.23 -6.66 -10.89
C VAL A 276 3.09 -7.67 -10.76
N LEU A 277 3.35 -8.96 -10.96
CA LEU A 277 2.32 -10.01 -10.85
C LEU A 277 1.79 -10.13 -9.42
N LEU A 278 2.69 -10.22 -8.44
CA LEU A 278 2.34 -10.32 -7.02
C LEU A 278 1.48 -9.13 -6.59
N ARG A 279 1.91 -7.91 -6.94
CA ARG A 279 1.24 -6.69 -6.57
C ARG A 279 -0.11 -6.54 -7.25
N THR A 280 -0.20 -6.92 -8.52
CA THR A 280 -1.47 -6.85 -9.27
C THR A 280 -2.46 -7.86 -8.69
N GLY A 281 -2.00 -9.09 -8.42
CA GLY A 281 -2.80 -10.11 -7.75
C GLY A 281 -3.31 -9.66 -6.38
N ALA A 282 -2.41 -9.12 -5.54
CA ALA A 282 -2.79 -8.59 -4.24
C ALA A 282 -3.81 -7.45 -4.37
N ALA A 283 -3.59 -6.49 -5.28
CA ALA A 283 -4.48 -5.34 -5.49
C ALA A 283 -5.88 -5.75 -5.94
N LEU A 284 -6.00 -6.76 -6.80
CA LEU A 284 -7.29 -7.30 -7.22
C LEU A 284 -8.02 -7.99 -6.06
N LEU A 285 -7.31 -8.76 -5.25
CA LEU A 285 -7.88 -9.45 -4.09
C LEU A 285 -8.32 -8.45 -3.01
N TYR A 286 -7.48 -7.46 -2.70
CA TYR A 286 -7.81 -6.40 -1.76
C TYR A 286 -8.99 -5.54 -2.25
N GLY A 287 -8.97 -5.14 -3.52
CA GLY A 287 -10.01 -4.26 -4.08
C GLY A 287 -11.40 -4.90 -4.20
N THR A 288 -11.49 -6.22 -4.24
CA THR A 288 -12.76 -6.94 -4.32
C THR A 288 -13.37 -7.26 -2.96
N ALA A 289 -12.56 -7.51 -1.94
CA ALA A 289 -13.04 -8.00 -0.63
C ALA A 289 -12.78 -7.05 0.54
N GLY A 290 -11.62 -6.37 0.59
CA GLY A 290 -11.20 -5.58 1.75
C GLY A 290 -11.46 -4.07 1.61
N GLU A 291 -11.19 -3.52 0.42
CA GLU A 291 -11.19 -2.07 0.18
C GLU A 291 -12.53 -1.38 0.48
N PRO A 292 -13.70 -1.89 0.05
CA PRO A 292 -14.98 -1.21 0.30
C PRO A 292 -15.31 -1.13 1.79
N GLU A 293 -15.04 -2.21 2.51
CA GLU A 293 -15.31 -2.32 3.95
C GLU A 293 -14.38 -1.43 4.76
N PHE A 294 -13.09 -1.40 4.41
CA PHE A 294 -12.16 -0.47 5.03
C PHE A 294 -12.58 0.99 4.82
N VAL A 295 -12.95 1.39 3.60
CA VAL A 295 -13.31 2.79 3.31
C VAL A 295 -14.60 3.20 4.03
N SER A 296 -15.59 2.31 4.14
CA SER A 296 -16.79 2.60 4.93
C SER A 296 -16.48 2.78 6.42
N ASP A 297 -15.64 1.91 6.99
CA ASP A 297 -15.24 1.98 8.40
C ASP A 297 -14.43 3.25 8.69
N ALA A 298 -13.45 3.55 7.83
CA ALA A 298 -12.61 4.73 7.94
C ALA A 298 -13.42 6.03 7.83
N TYR A 299 -14.38 6.09 6.90
CA TYR A 299 -15.25 7.25 6.75
C TYR A 299 -16.21 7.41 7.94
N ALA A 300 -16.78 6.32 8.43
CA ALA A 300 -17.66 6.37 9.60
C ALA A 300 -16.92 6.97 10.81
N GLU A 301 -15.68 6.52 11.07
CA GLU A 301 -14.89 7.05 12.18
C GLU A 301 -14.40 8.48 11.92
N TRP A 302 -13.96 8.79 10.70
CA TRP A 302 -13.55 10.14 10.31
C TRP A 302 -14.68 11.16 10.48
N SER A 303 -15.89 10.80 10.05
CA SER A 303 -17.07 11.68 10.12
C SER A 303 -17.54 11.98 11.55
N ARG A 304 -17.15 11.17 12.54
CA ARG A 304 -17.44 11.42 13.96
C ARG A 304 -16.58 12.53 14.54
N THR A 305 -15.32 12.61 14.13
CA THR A 305 -14.36 13.60 14.62
C THR A 305 -14.34 14.88 13.79
N HIS A 306 -14.71 14.79 12.51
CA HIS A 306 -14.72 15.91 11.57
C HIS A 306 -16.13 16.05 10.97
N PRO A 307 -17.07 16.74 11.65
CA PRO A 307 -18.38 17.02 11.08
C PRO A 307 -18.21 17.79 9.77
N ALA A 308 -18.98 17.40 8.75
CA ALA A 308 -18.92 18.04 7.44
C ALA A 308 -19.01 19.56 7.57
N ASP A 309 -18.09 20.27 6.93
CA ASP A 309 -18.01 21.73 6.94
C ASP A 309 -19.38 22.37 6.68
N LEU A 310 -19.99 22.94 7.72
CA LEU A 310 -21.14 23.85 7.59
C LEU A 310 -20.81 25.00 6.61
N TYR A 311 -19.52 25.35 6.49
CA TYR A 311 -19.03 26.45 5.66
C TYR A 311 -18.80 26.07 4.19
N SER A 312 -18.69 24.79 3.84
CA SER A 312 -18.54 24.37 2.43
C SER A 312 -19.82 24.56 1.60
N GLY A 313 -20.96 24.73 2.27
CA GLY A 313 -22.23 25.12 1.66
C GLY A 313 -22.36 26.61 1.35
N LEU A 314 -21.45 27.47 1.81
CA LEU A 314 -21.49 28.92 1.50
C LEU A 314 -20.87 29.25 0.14
N ASP A 315 -19.88 28.47 -0.32
CA ASP A 315 -19.18 28.74 -1.58
C ASP A 315 -19.86 28.14 -2.82
N GLY A 316 -21.01 27.46 -2.66
CA GLY A 316 -21.88 27.01 -3.77
C GLY A 316 -21.22 26.06 -4.79
N ARG A 317 -19.95 25.68 -4.62
CA ARG A 317 -19.19 24.83 -5.51
C ARG A 317 -19.06 23.44 -4.92
N GLY A 318 -20.12 22.63 -5.09
CA GLY A 318 -19.99 21.17 -4.99
C GLY A 318 -21.06 20.44 -4.19
N SER A 319 -22.08 21.11 -3.66
CA SER A 319 -23.22 20.40 -3.06
C SER A 319 -24.26 20.08 -4.15
N GLU A 320 -24.50 18.79 -4.40
CA GLU A 320 -25.64 18.29 -5.19
C GLU A 320 -27.00 18.75 -4.64
N LYS A 321 -27.02 19.20 -3.37
CA LYS A 321 -28.09 20.02 -2.84
C LYS A 321 -27.74 21.48 -3.10
N GLY A 322 -28.38 22.03 -4.13
CA GLY A 322 -28.37 23.47 -4.38
C GLY A 322 -28.78 24.24 -3.14
N MET A 323 -28.40 25.52 -3.13
CA MET A 323 -28.61 26.56 -2.11
C MET A 323 -30.11 26.86 -1.85
N GLY A 324 -30.93 25.84 -1.63
CA GLY A 324 -32.39 25.91 -1.49
C GLY A 324 -32.91 25.44 -0.13
N ASP A 325 -32.17 24.60 0.59
CA ASP A 325 -32.57 24.17 1.93
C ASP A 325 -31.91 25.05 2.97
N GLY A 326 -32.73 25.91 3.56
CA GLY A 326 -32.36 26.94 4.53
C GLY A 326 -31.45 26.41 5.62
N VAL A 327 -30.23 26.95 5.67
CA VAL A 327 -29.38 26.90 6.85
C VAL A 327 -30.14 27.60 7.98
N PRO A 328 -30.33 26.97 9.15
CA PRO A 328 -30.97 27.62 10.28
C PRO A 328 -30.10 28.81 10.70
N GLY A 329 -30.61 30.03 10.57
CA GLY A 329 -29.97 31.24 11.12
C GLY A 329 -29.52 32.31 10.12
N THR A 330 -29.63 32.12 8.80
CA THR A 330 -29.41 33.23 7.86
C THR A 330 -30.71 34.03 7.66
N PRO A 331 -30.76 35.33 8.04
CA PRO A 331 -31.94 36.15 7.79
C PRO A 331 -32.15 36.29 6.27
N ARG A 332 -33.30 35.80 5.78
CA ARG A 332 -33.77 36.10 4.42
C ARG A 332 -34.03 37.61 4.36
N ARG A 333 -33.15 38.38 3.73
CA ARG A 333 -33.50 39.73 3.27
C ARG A 333 -34.42 39.56 2.04
N PRO A 334 -35.64 40.13 2.06
CA PRO A 334 -36.50 40.13 0.87
C PRO A 334 -35.79 40.88 -0.27
N ALA A 335 -35.84 40.33 -1.48
CA ALA A 335 -35.21 40.90 -2.68
C ALA A 335 -35.74 42.29 -3.05
N ASP A 336 -36.87 42.69 -2.48
CA ASP A 336 -37.57 43.95 -2.79
C ASP A 336 -36.82 45.21 -2.29
N PHE A 337 -35.76 45.06 -1.49
CA PHE A 337 -34.99 46.18 -0.93
C PHE A 337 -33.73 46.56 -1.70
N CYS A 338 -33.33 45.83 -2.75
CA CYS A 338 -32.06 46.08 -3.44
C CYS A 338 -32.17 46.94 -4.71
N TYR A 339 -33.37 47.18 -5.23
CA TYR A 339 -33.58 48.08 -6.36
C TYR A 339 -34.72 49.06 -6.04
N GLY A 340 -34.34 50.23 -5.52
CA GLY A 340 -35.25 51.37 -5.53
C GLY A 340 -35.59 51.70 -6.98
N PHE A 341 -36.89 51.67 -7.30
CA PHE A 341 -37.43 52.17 -8.57
C PHE A 341 -36.90 53.58 -8.83
N GLN A 342 -36.02 53.75 -9.81
CA GLN A 342 -35.80 55.04 -10.46
C GLN A 342 -36.97 55.27 -11.40
N LYS A 343 -37.85 56.21 -11.04
CA LYS A 343 -38.75 56.92 -11.95
C LYS A 343 -38.07 58.20 -12.42
#